data_AF-A0A7C1D4N6-F1
#
_entry.id   AF-A0A7C1D4N6-F1
#
_cell.length_a   1.000
_cell.length_b   1.000
_cell.length_c   1.000
_cell.angle_alpha   90.00
_cell.angle_beta   90.00
_cell.angle_gamma   90.00
#
_symmetry.space_group_name_H-M   'P 1'
#
loop_
_entity.id
_entity.type
_entity.pdbx_description
1 polymer ?
#
loop_
_entity_poly.entity_id
_entity_poly.type
_entity_poly.pdbx_seq_one_letter_code
_entity_poly.pdbx_strand_id
1 'polypeptide(L)'
;MTEPSILFQAKSFLCWEKFSTLTIQLTPVNDAVAYFYPPNNDLSTIVVFYRENGDNFIAPLVFLFHEAGHFRQWSDYYQRQQSNVFLELIQIDHGRKKVQFEQEAWLHGEKLLIEFLNVAEIKPNHYLDDYHKLQKLSLATYNIET
;
A
#
# COMPACT_ATOMS: atom_id res chain seq x y z
N MET A 1 -23.13 -0.58 4.16
CA MET A 1 -22.04 0.38 3.88
C MET A 1 -21.89 0.46 2.39
N THR A 2 -21.92 1.66 1.81
CA THR A 2 -21.58 1.85 0.39
C THR A 2 -20.07 1.68 0.23
N GLU A 3 -19.62 1.01 -0.82
CA GLU A 3 -18.23 0.58 -1.00
C GLU A 3 -17.15 1.70 -0.99
N PRO A 4 -17.41 2.95 -1.45
CA PRO A 4 -16.45 4.04 -1.27
C PRO A 4 -16.08 4.27 0.20
N SER A 5 -17.01 3.97 1.12
CA SER A 5 -16.85 4.18 2.56
C SER A 5 -15.65 3.42 3.14
N ILE A 6 -15.29 2.25 2.61
CA ILE A 6 -14.20 1.46 3.22
C ILE A 6 -12.82 2.06 2.94
N LEU A 7 -12.60 2.62 1.74
CA LEU A 7 -11.34 3.30 1.42
C LEU A 7 -11.13 4.56 2.26
N PHE A 8 -12.19 5.34 2.45
CA PHE A 8 -12.12 6.52 3.32
C PHE A 8 -11.86 6.14 4.78
N GLN A 9 -12.51 5.07 5.28
CA GLN A 9 -12.24 4.55 6.63
C GLN A 9 -10.79 4.05 6.77
N ALA A 10 -10.27 3.31 5.78
CA ALA A 10 -8.88 2.85 5.78
C ALA A 10 -7.90 4.02 5.76
N LYS A 11 -8.15 5.05 4.96
CA LYS A 11 -7.37 6.30 4.96
C LYS A 11 -7.37 6.94 6.36
N SER A 12 -8.54 7.11 6.97
CA SER A 12 -8.65 7.72 8.31
C SER A 12 -7.89 6.91 9.36
N PHE A 13 -8.04 5.59 9.35
CA PHE A 13 -7.30 4.68 10.23
C PHE A 13 -5.78 4.84 10.06
N LEU A 14 -5.28 4.81 8.82
CA LEU A 14 -3.84 4.92 8.56
C LEU A 14 -3.27 6.30 8.94
N CYS A 15 -3.95 7.39 8.60
CA CYS A 15 -3.45 8.75 8.86
C CYS A 15 -3.63 9.20 10.32
N TRP A 16 -4.72 8.82 10.99
CA TRP A 16 -5.05 9.37 12.31
C TRP A 16 -4.70 8.42 13.45
N GLU A 17 -4.86 7.12 13.24
CA GLU A 17 -4.65 6.13 14.30
C GLU A 17 -3.27 5.47 14.24
N LYS A 18 -2.68 5.32 13.04
CA LYS A 18 -1.41 4.59 12.86
C LYS A 18 -0.19 5.46 12.62
N PHE A 19 -0.29 6.43 11.71
CA PHE A 19 0.88 7.14 11.21
C PHE A 19 0.62 8.65 11.13
N SER A 20 1.06 9.38 12.15
CA SER A 20 0.88 10.84 12.24
C SER A 20 1.63 11.64 11.18
N THR A 21 2.62 11.03 10.51
CA THR A 21 3.43 11.66 9.45
C THR A 21 3.09 11.18 8.05
N LEU A 22 2.08 10.29 7.91
CA LEU A 22 1.63 9.76 6.64
C LEU A 22 0.44 10.56 6.11
N THR A 23 0.53 11.03 4.87
CA THR A 23 -0.60 11.61 4.14
C THR A 23 -1.10 10.63 3.08
N ILE A 24 -2.41 10.46 2.96
CA ILE A 24 -3.02 9.64 1.91
C ILE A 24 -3.95 10.50 1.06
N GLN A 25 -3.73 10.50 -0.25
CA GLN A 25 -4.62 11.12 -1.22
C GLN A 25 -5.37 10.03 -2.01
N LEU A 26 -6.70 10.01 -1.89
CA LEU A 26 -7.56 9.16 -2.71
C LEU A 26 -8.02 9.98 -3.90
N THR A 27 -7.60 9.63 -5.11
CA THR A 27 -7.89 10.39 -6.33
C THR A 27 -8.82 9.57 -7.23
N PRO A 28 -10.09 9.97 -7.40
CA PRO A 28 -10.97 9.29 -8.33
C PRO A 28 -10.50 9.52 -9.77
N VAL A 29 -10.43 8.46 -10.56
CA VAL A 29 -10.08 8.50 -11.99
C VAL A 29 -11.13 7.73 -12.78
N ASN A 30 -11.69 8.38 -13.80
CA ASN A 30 -12.65 7.72 -14.70
C ASN A 30 -11.92 6.94 -15.81
N ASP A 31 -10.75 7.46 -16.22
CA ASP A 31 -9.86 6.93 -17.25
C ASP A 31 -8.39 7.04 -16.82
N ALA A 32 -7.48 6.38 -17.55
CA ALA A 32 -6.04 6.47 -17.29
C ALA A 32 -5.56 7.92 -17.47
N VAL A 33 -5.07 8.53 -16.38
CA VAL A 33 -4.54 9.89 -16.36
C VAL A 33 -3.08 9.86 -15.93
N ALA A 34 -2.25 10.70 -16.54
CA ALA A 34 -0.87 10.93 -16.14
C ALA A 34 -0.76 12.33 -15.50
N TYR A 35 -0.10 12.44 -14.35
CA TYR A 35 0.22 13.73 -13.75
C TYR A 35 1.57 13.63 -13.01
N PHE A 36 2.24 14.77 -12.88
CA PHE A 36 3.51 14.92 -12.17
C PHE A 36 3.29 15.78 -10.94
N TYR A 37 3.75 15.32 -9.78
CA TYR A 37 3.73 16.08 -8.53
C TYR A 37 5.18 16.28 -8.05
N PRO A 38 5.64 17.53 -7.85
CA PRO A 38 7.00 17.75 -7.36
C PRO A 38 7.12 17.29 -5.89
N PRO A 39 8.24 16.68 -5.49
CA PRO A 39 8.43 16.24 -4.11
C PRO A 39 8.47 17.44 -3.15
N ASN A 40 7.75 17.34 -2.04
CA ASN A 40 7.79 18.30 -0.93
C ASN A 40 8.41 17.58 0.28
N ASN A 41 9.43 18.20 0.91
CA ASN A 41 10.46 17.46 1.65
C ASN A 41 10.06 16.87 3.02
N ASP A 42 8.84 17.10 3.52
CA ASP A 42 8.55 16.84 4.95
C ASP A 42 7.47 15.78 5.22
N LEU A 43 6.78 15.22 4.21
CA LEU A 43 5.70 14.25 4.41
C LEU A 43 5.74 13.09 3.42
N SER A 44 5.72 11.85 3.92
CA SER A 44 5.47 10.68 3.09
C SER A 44 4.02 10.68 2.63
N THR A 45 3.81 10.56 1.32
CA THR A 45 2.48 10.61 0.72
C THR A 45 2.21 9.33 -0.08
N ILE A 46 1.10 8.67 0.22
CA ILE A 46 0.55 7.59 -0.63
C ILE A 46 -0.56 8.20 -1.47
N VAL A 47 -0.53 7.97 -2.78
CA VAL A 47 -1.63 8.35 -3.67
C VAL A 47 -2.27 7.09 -4.25
N VAL A 48 -3.57 6.95 -4.05
CA VAL A 48 -4.35 5.81 -4.56
C VAL A 48 -5.32 6.31 -5.61
N PHE A 49 -5.19 5.77 -6.82
CA PHE A 49 -6.17 5.98 -7.89
C PHE A 49 -7.24 4.91 -7.82
N TYR A 50 -8.49 5.33 -7.92
CA TYR A 50 -9.62 4.41 -7.92
C TYR A 50 -10.71 4.91 -8.86
N ARG A 51 -11.55 4.00 -9.37
CA ARG A 51 -12.70 4.37 -10.21
C ARG A 51 -13.89 4.64 -9.30
N GLU A 52 -14.42 5.85 -9.33
CA GLU A 52 -15.48 6.30 -8.41
C GLU A 52 -16.79 5.49 -8.56
N ASN A 53 -17.09 5.06 -9.79
CA ASN A 53 -18.25 4.23 -10.13
C ASN A 53 -17.88 2.76 -10.42
N GLY A 54 -16.72 2.31 -9.97
CA GLY A 54 -16.32 0.91 -10.13
C GLY A 54 -17.00 0.03 -9.09
N ASP A 55 -17.46 -1.16 -9.50
CA ASP A 55 -18.09 -2.16 -8.61
C ASP A 55 -17.08 -2.86 -7.66
N ASN A 56 -15.82 -2.40 -7.61
CA ASN A 56 -14.78 -3.08 -6.85
C ASN A 56 -13.70 -2.12 -6.33
N PHE A 57 -13.81 -1.79 -5.04
CA PHE A 57 -12.83 -1.01 -4.28
C PHE A 57 -11.77 -1.86 -3.58
N ILE A 58 -11.83 -3.19 -3.74
CA ILE A 58 -10.90 -4.12 -3.09
C ILE A 58 -9.47 -3.92 -3.59
N ALA A 59 -9.26 -3.83 -4.91
CA ALA A 59 -7.91 -3.65 -5.42
C ALA A 59 -7.25 -2.34 -4.94
N PRO A 60 -7.90 -1.16 -5.01
CA PRO A 60 -7.39 0.06 -4.39
C PRO A 60 -7.12 -0.08 -2.88
N LEU A 61 -7.98 -0.80 -2.15
CA LEU A 61 -7.81 -1.02 -0.71
C LEU A 61 -6.56 -1.87 -0.44
N VAL A 62 -6.39 -2.96 -1.19
CA VAL A 62 -5.24 -3.84 -1.08
C VAL A 62 -3.94 -3.10 -1.39
N PHE A 63 -3.90 -2.33 -2.48
CA PHE A 63 -2.72 -1.53 -2.82
C PHE A 63 -2.45 -0.44 -1.79
N LEU A 64 -3.47 0.20 -1.22
CA LEU A 64 -3.29 1.16 -0.13
C LEU A 64 -2.54 0.54 1.06
N PHE A 65 -2.91 -0.67 1.47
CA PHE A 65 -2.23 -1.36 2.58
C PHE A 65 -0.82 -1.84 2.21
N HIS A 66 -0.59 -2.25 0.95
CA HIS A 66 0.76 -2.55 0.47
C HIS A 66 1.69 -1.33 0.56
N GLU A 67 1.24 -0.16 0.09
CA GLU A 67 2.02 1.09 0.18
C GLU A 67 2.23 1.55 1.62
N ALA A 68 1.24 1.36 2.49
CA ALA A 68 1.42 1.56 3.93
C ALA A 68 2.45 0.59 4.54
N GLY A 69 2.58 -0.61 3.96
CA GLY A 69 3.64 -1.56 4.25
C GLY A 69 5.03 -1.02 3.91
N HIS A 70 5.20 -0.39 2.74
CA HIS A 70 6.45 0.31 2.39
C HIS A 70 6.75 1.48 3.33
N PHE A 71 5.75 2.24 3.75
CA PHE A 71 5.94 3.30 4.74
C PHE A 71 6.47 2.74 6.08
N ARG A 72 5.93 1.60 6.52
CA ARG A 72 6.43 0.92 7.73
C ARG A 72 7.85 0.42 7.55
N GLN A 73 8.15 -0.21 6.42
CA GLN A 73 9.48 -0.67 6.07
C GLN A 73 10.47 0.50 6.04
N TRP A 74 10.14 1.64 5.42
CA TRP A 74 10.95 2.85 5.45
C TRP A 74 11.25 3.31 6.88
N SER A 75 10.22 3.35 7.74
CA SER A 75 10.36 3.75 9.14
C SER A 75 11.34 2.84 9.89
N ASP A 76 11.27 1.53 9.67
CA ASP A 76 12.15 0.54 10.30
C ASP A 76 13.60 0.70 9.81
N TYR A 77 13.82 0.92 8.50
CA TYR A 77 15.15 1.19 7.94
C TYR A 77 15.72 2.53 8.43
N TYR A 78 14.90 3.58 8.50
CA TYR A 78 15.29 4.89 9.00
C TYR A 78 15.74 4.83 10.46
N GLN A 79 14.99 4.14 11.33
CA GLN A 79 15.37 3.94 12.74
C GLN A 79 16.71 3.20 12.91
N ARG A 80 17.04 2.31 11.97
CA ARG A 80 18.33 1.58 11.95
C ARG A 80 19.45 2.36 11.26
N GLN A 81 19.22 3.60 10.83
CA GLN A 81 20.14 4.41 10.04
C GLN A 81 20.53 3.75 8.70
N GLN A 82 19.60 2.98 8.11
CA GLN A 82 19.78 2.23 6.87
C GLN A 82 18.93 2.80 5.71
N SER A 83 18.53 4.07 5.76
CA SER A 83 17.70 4.70 4.72
C SER A 83 18.26 4.57 3.31
N ASN A 84 19.59 4.65 3.14
CA ASN A 84 20.22 4.44 1.83
C ASN A 84 19.99 3.03 1.29
N VAL A 85 20.01 2.02 2.15
CA VAL A 85 19.75 0.62 1.77
C VAL A 85 18.30 0.45 1.30
N PHE A 86 17.35 1.10 1.97
CA PHE A 86 15.96 1.11 1.51
C PHE A 86 15.84 1.75 0.11
N LEU A 87 16.47 2.91 -0.09
CA LEU A 87 16.44 3.62 -1.36
C LEU A 87 17.07 2.80 -2.50
N GLU A 88 18.11 2.03 -2.22
CA GLU A 88 18.69 1.10 -3.18
C GLU A 88 17.74 -0.06 -3.51
N LEU A 89 17.10 -0.67 -2.49
CA LEU A 89 16.25 -1.84 -2.68
C LEU A 89 14.94 -1.52 -3.39
N ILE A 90 14.31 -0.37 -3.11
CA ILE A 90 13.03 0.01 -3.74
C ILE A 90 13.18 0.24 -5.25
N GLN A 91 14.37 0.68 -5.69
CA GLN A 91 14.72 0.94 -7.09
C GLN A 91 15.15 -0.33 -7.87
N ILE A 92 15.24 -1.49 -7.22
CA ILE A 92 15.54 -2.73 -7.94
C ILE A 92 14.32 -3.10 -8.78
N ASP A 93 14.52 -3.32 -10.08
CA ASP A 93 13.40 -3.60 -10.97
C ASP A 93 12.91 -5.05 -10.87
N HIS A 94 13.81 -6.04 -10.70
CA HIS A 94 13.47 -7.47 -10.72
C HIS A 94 14.46 -8.34 -9.91
N GLY A 95 14.15 -9.64 -9.83
CA GLY A 95 15.01 -10.66 -9.24
C GLY A 95 14.77 -10.89 -7.76
N ARG A 96 15.51 -11.86 -7.19
CA ARG A 96 15.27 -12.37 -5.83
C ARG A 96 15.29 -11.29 -4.75
N LYS A 97 16.18 -10.30 -4.85
CA LYS A 97 16.27 -9.21 -3.88
C LYS A 97 15.02 -8.34 -3.90
N LYS A 98 14.50 -8.00 -5.08
CA LYS A 98 13.24 -7.26 -5.23
C LYS A 98 12.07 -8.05 -4.67
N VAL A 99 11.95 -9.33 -5.01
CA VAL A 99 10.89 -10.20 -4.47
C VAL A 99 10.89 -10.23 -2.94
N GLN A 100 12.07 -10.35 -2.32
CA GLN A 100 12.20 -10.35 -0.85
C GLN A 100 11.81 -8.99 -0.25
N PHE A 101 12.28 -7.89 -0.84
CA PHE A 101 11.96 -6.53 -0.40
C PHE A 101 10.44 -6.26 -0.47
N GLU A 102 9.81 -6.64 -1.57
CA GLU A 102 8.38 -6.47 -1.80
C GLU A 102 7.56 -7.36 -0.88
N GLN A 103 8.00 -8.61 -0.67
CA GLN A 103 7.32 -9.55 0.23
C GLN A 103 7.28 -9.02 1.67
N GLU A 104 8.35 -8.37 2.15
CA GLU A 104 8.35 -7.70 3.45
C GLU A 104 7.28 -6.59 3.51
N ALA A 105 7.19 -5.73 2.49
CA ALA A 105 6.16 -4.70 2.43
C ALA A 105 4.74 -5.29 2.43
N TRP A 106 4.49 -6.35 1.67
CA TRP A 106 3.22 -7.07 1.68
C TRP A 106 2.87 -7.64 3.07
N LEU A 107 3.84 -8.18 3.81
CA LEU A 107 3.63 -8.71 5.16
C LEU A 107 3.32 -7.59 6.18
N HIS A 108 3.95 -6.43 6.04
CA HIS A 108 3.59 -5.26 6.87
C HIS A 108 2.19 -4.76 6.54
N GLY A 109 1.86 -4.66 5.25
CA GLY A 109 0.53 -4.25 4.80
C GLY A 109 -0.57 -5.20 5.26
N GLU A 110 -0.32 -6.51 5.26
CA GLU A 110 -1.29 -7.52 5.73
C GLU A 110 -1.63 -7.32 7.20
N LYS A 111 -0.62 -7.10 8.04
CA LYS A 111 -0.82 -6.83 9.48
C LYS A 111 -1.67 -5.58 9.69
N LEU A 112 -1.37 -4.51 8.94
CA LEU A 112 -2.14 -3.27 9.00
C LEU A 112 -3.59 -3.47 8.52
N LEU A 113 -3.81 -4.26 7.46
CA LEU A 113 -5.14 -4.60 6.97
C LEU A 113 -5.94 -5.39 8.01
N ILE A 114 -5.33 -6.39 8.63
CA ILE A 114 -5.97 -7.18 9.70
C ILE A 114 -6.38 -6.27 10.86
N GLU A 115 -5.48 -5.38 11.30
CA GLU A 115 -5.78 -4.42 12.36
C GLU A 115 -6.94 -3.48 11.99
N PHE A 116 -6.93 -2.95 10.77
CA PHE A 116 -8.02 -2.13 10.24
C PHE A 116 -9.35 -2.87 10.24
N LEU A 117 -9.39 -4.09 9.68
CA LEU A 117 -10.60 -4.89 9.59
C LEU A 117 -11.16 -5.21 10.98
N ASN A 118 -10.29 -5.46 11.96
CA ASN A 118 -10.71 -5.65 13.36
C ASN A 118 -11.33 -4.37 13.96
N VAL A 119 -10.68 -3.20 13.77
CA VAL A 119 -11.20 -1.91 14.28
C VAL A 119 -12.51 -1.53 13.61
N ALA A 120 -12.65 -1.80 12.31
CA ALA A 120 -13.86 -1.53 11.56
C ALA A 120 -14.97 -2.59 11.76
N GLU A 121 -14.71 -3.62 12.57
CA GLU A 121 -15.61 -4.76 12.81
C GLU A 121 -16.04 -5.49 11.51
N ILE A 122 -15.12 -5.57 10.54
CA ILE A 122 -15.34 -6.17 9.23
C ILE A 122 -14.79 -7.61 9.22
N LYS A 123 -15.60 -8.56 8.74
CA LYS A 123 -15.15 -9.95 8.58
C LYS A 123 -14.01 -10.03 7.55
N PRO A 124 -12.87 -10.64 7.90
CA PRO A 124 -11.65 -10.48 7.12
C PRO A 124 -11.55 -11.39 5.89
N ASN A 125 -12.32 -12.49 5.84
CA ASN A 125 -12.06 -13.61 4.94
C ASN A 125 -11.90 -13.19 3.47
N HIS A 126 -12.86 -12.47 2.87
CA HIS A 126 -12.76 -12.11 1.45
C HIS A 126 -11.69 -11.04 1.18
N TYR A 127 -11.49 -10.10 2.11
CA TYR A 127 -10.44 -9.07 1.97
C TYR A 127 -9.03 -9.67 2.00
N LEU A 128 -8.79 -10.63 2.89
CA LEU A 128 -7.48 -11.30 2.97
C LEU A 128 -7.24 -12.23 1.78
N ASP A 129 -8.26 -12.95 1.32
CA ASP A 129 -8.15 -13.78 0.12
C ASP A 129 -7.75 -12.94 -1.11
N ASP A 130 -8.39 -11.79 -1.31
CA ASP A 130 -8.05 -10.87 -2.40
C ASP A 130 -6.67 -10.21 -2.20
N TYR A 131 -6.29 -9.91 -0.95
CA TYR A 131 -4.96 -9.41 -0.62
C TYR A 131 -3.87 -10.41 -1.00
N HIS A 132 -3.98 -11.68 -0.60
CA HIS A 132 -3.03 -12.74 -0.95
C HIS A 132 -3.02 -13.03 -2.45
N LYS A 133 -4.18 -12.97 -3.11
CA LYS A 133 -4.28 -13.13 -4.56
C LYS A 133 -3.50 -12.03 -5.29
N LEU A 134 -3.71 -10.77 -4.94
CA LEU A 134 -3.01 -9.64 -5.54
C LEU A 134 -1.51 -9.61 -5.18
N GLN A 135 -1.15 -9.97 -3.95
CA GLN A 135 0.25 -10.17 -3.55
C GLN A 135 0.94 -11.18 -4.47
N LYS A 136 0.33 -12.35 -4.66
CA LYS A 136 0.90 -13.41 -5.51
C LYS A 136 1.07 -12.95 -6.95
N LEU A 137 0.07 -12.28 -7.50
CA LEU A 137 0.11 -11.74 -8.87
C LEU A 137 1.19 -10.67 -9.03
N SER A 138 1.32 -9.77 -8.05
CA SER A 138 2.31 -8.69 -8.06
C SER A 138 3.73 -9.22 -7.90
N LEU A 139 3.98 -10.13 -6.95
CA LEU A 139 5.31 -10.72 -6.76
C LEU A 139 5.78 -11.53 -7.98
N ALA A 140 4.85 -12.13 -8.74
CA ALA A 140 5.19 -12.86 -9.95
C ALA A 140 5.78 -11.97 -11.05
N THR A 141 5.48 -10.66 -11.08
CA THR A 141 6.01 -9.74 -12.10
C THR A 141 7.51 -9.48 -11.94
N TYR A 142 8.08 -9.75 -10.77
CA TYR A 142 9.51 -9.56 -10.48
C TYR A 142 10.37 -10.81 -10.74
N ASN A 143 9.75 -11.96 -11.06
CA ASN A 143 10.45 -13.24 -11.30
C ASN A 143 10.96 -13.40 -12.74
N ILE A 144 11.16 -12.32 -13.48
CA ILE A 144 11.73 -12.40 -14.82
C ILE A 144 13.23 -12.71 -14.67
N GLU A 145 13.60 -13.96 -14.95
CA GLU A 145 14.99 -14.37 -15.13
C GLU A 145 15.54 -13.68 -16.39
N THR A 146 16.31 -12.61 -16.22
CA THR A 146 17.19 -12.06 -17.27
C THR A 146 18.57 -12.67 -17.17
#